data_AF-A0A842R3Y4-F1
#
_entry.id   AF-A0A842R3Y4-F1
#
_cell.length_a   1.000
_cell.length_b   1.000
_cell.length_c   1.000
_cell.angle_alpha   90.00
_cell.angle_beta   90.00
_cell.angle_gamma   90.00
#
_symmetry.space_group_name_H-M   'P 1'
#
loop_
_entity.id
_entity.type
_entity.pdbx_description
1 polymer ?
#
loop_
_entity_poly.entity_id
_entity_poly.type
_entity_poly.pdbx_seq_one_letter_code
_entity_poly.pdbx_strand_id
1 'polypeptide(L)'
;MNEIERIIENIKDPDWGELVKEGGLIDMYSRKVTIRHIATNLLRRFFDELKQIELTSITNIEELTTRLWLMVPAVKYAIGRNAAPESFGALISKGIPIVCKPGDDEEVLKRFTTFVNIFEALMAYHKFNEELMKKMRYR
;
A
#
# COMPACT_ATOMS: atom_id res chain seq x y z
N MET A 1 -5.15 -7.74 -17.04
CA MET A 1 -4.32 -7.07 -16.02
C MET A 1 -5.20 -6.71 -14.84
N ASN A 2 -4.84 -7.14 -13.63
CA ASN A 2 -5.63 -6.83 -12.43
C ASN A 2 -5.31 -5.42 -11.90
N GLU A 3 -6.16 -4.87 -11.03
CA GLU A 3 -6.01 -3.50 -10.50
C GLU A 3 -4.74 -3.35 -9.65
N ILE A 4 -4.28 -4.41 -9.00
CA ILE A 4 -3.03 -4.40 -8.23
C ILE A 4 -1.84 -4.16 -9.17
N GLU A 5 -1.79 -4.86 -10.30
CA GLU A 5 -0.77 -4.67 -11.34
C GLU A 5 -0.77 -3.23 -11.84
N ARG A 6 -1.96 -2.67 -12.14
CA ARG A 6 -2.08 -1.28 -12.58
C ARG A 6 -1.61 -0.27 -11.52
N ILE A 7 -1.96 -0.49 -10.24
CA ILE A 7 -1.48 0.35 -9.13
C ILE A 7 0.05 0.29 -9.05
N ILE A 8 0.61 -0.90 -9.20
CA ILE A 8 2.05 -1.16 -9.08
C ILE A 8 2.84 -0.54 -10.24
N GLU A 9 2.31 -0.56 -11.46
CA GLU A 9 2.93 0.09 -12.63
C GLU A 9 3.11 1.59 -12.43
N ASN A 10 2.23 2.22 -11.65
CA ASN A 10 2.29 3.64 -11.34
C ASN A 10 3.33 4.01 -10.27
N ILE A 11 4.04 3.06 -9.65
CA ILE A 11 5.05 3.37 -8.62
C ILE A 11 6.19 4.23 -9.17
N LYS A 12 6.56 4.04 -10.43
CA LYS A 12 7.67 4.80 -11.05
C LYS A 12 7.23 6.19 -11.50
N ASP A 13 6.12 6.23 -12.23
CA ASP A 13 5.60 7.43 -12.88
C ASP A 13 4.07 7.45 -12.68
N PRO A 14 3.59 8.04 -11.57
CA PRO A 14 2.19 7.96 -11.19
C PRO A 14 1.30 8.91 -12.01
N ASP A 15 0.24 8.38 -12.60
CA ASP A 15 -0.94 9.16 -12.98
C ASP A 15 -1.85 9.30 -11.75
N TRP A 16 -1.64 10.36 -10.97
CA TRP A 16 -2.45 10.63 -9.79
C TRP A 16 -3.94 10.79 -10.11
N GLY A 17 -4.29 11.34 -11.28
CA GLY A 17 -5.67 11.49 -11.69
C GLY A 17 -6.36 10.14 -11.89
N GLU A 18 -5.68 9.15 -12.46
CA GLU A 18 -6.20 7.79 -12.58
C GLU A 18 -6.17 7.02 -11.26
N LEU A 19 -5.12 7.20 -10.45
CA LEU A 19 -4.91 6.48 -9.20
C LEU A 19 -5.91 6.86 -8.11
N VAL A 20 -6.02 8.17 -7.81
CA VAL A 20 -6.63 8.63 -6.54
C VAL A 20 -7.99 9.30 -6.68
N LYS A 21 -8.47 9.61 -7.89
CA LYS A 21 -9.81 10.19 -8.05
C LYS A 21 -10.88 9.25 -7.49
N GLU A 22 -12.06 9.78 -7.20
CA GLU A 22 -13.22 8.95 -6.88
C GLU A 22 -13.53 8.01 -8.08
N GLY A 23 -13.69 6.72 -7.80
CA GLY A 23 -13.77 5.69 -8.84
C GLY A 23 -12.46 5.38 -9.56
N GLY A 24 -11.33 5.94 -9.12
CA GLY A 24 -9.98 5.61 -9.57
C GLY A 24 -9.50 4.25 -9.06
N LEU A 25 -8.28 3.86 -9.44
CA LEU A 25 -7.75 2.52 -9.16
C LEU A 25 -7.74 2.17 -7.67
N ILE A 26 -7.32 3.10 -6.83
CA ILE A 26 -7.20 2.88 -5.38
C ILE A 26 -8.57 2.78 -4.72
N ASP A 27 -9.52 3.63 -5.10
CA ASP A 27 -10.89 3.56 -4.61
C ASP A 27 -11.54 2.23 -5.03
N MET A 28 -11.46 1.87 -6.31
CA MET A 28 -11.96 0.59 -6.82
C MET A 28 -11.36 -0.60 -6.07
N TYR A 29 -10.04 -0.59 -5.85
CA TYR A 29 -9.36 -1.63 -5.09
C TYR A 29 -9.83 -1.69 -3.63
N SER A 30 -9.98 -0.54 -2.96
CA SER A 30 -10.48 -0.46 -1.58
C SER A 30 -11.91 -0.99 -1.43
N ARG A 31 -12.72 -0.87 -2.49
CA ARG A 31 -14.09 -1.38 -2.56
C ARG A 31 -14.15 -2.89 -2.84
N LYS A 32 -13.04 -3.61 -3.07
CA LYS A 32 -13.10 -5.07 -3.22
C LYS A 32 -13.45 -5.74 -1.89
N VAL A 33 -14.32 -6.75 -1.92
CA VAL A 33 -14.75 -7.48 -0.71
C VAL A 33 -13.54 -7.99 0.10
N THR A 34 -12.53 -8.52 -0.58
CA THR A 34 -11.31 -9.02 0.07
C THR A 34 -10.55 -7.93 0.83
N ILE A 35 -10.58 -6.69 0.36
CA ILE A 35 -9.93 -5.54 0.98
C ILE A 35 -10.82 -4.88 2.04
N ARG A 36 -12.14 -4.84 1.83
CA ARG A 36 -13.11 -4.28 2.79
C ARG A 36 -13.09 -4.95 4.17
N HIS A 37 -12.69 -6.22 4.22
CA HIS A 37 -12.63 -6.99 5.47
C HIS A 37 -11.27 -6.93 6.15
N ILE A 38 -10.33 -6.15 5.63
CA ILE A 38 -9.06 -5.95 6.31
C ILE A 38 -9.32 -5.22 7.63
N ALA A 39 -8.76 -5.76 8.70
CA ALA A 39 -8.78 -5.06 9.97
C ALA A 39 -8.05 -3.72 9.83
N THR A 40 -8.71 -2.62 10.19
CA THR A 40 -8.11 -1.26 10.15
C THR A 40 -6.79 -1.19 10.92
N ASN A 41 -6.66 -1.96 12.00
CA ASN A 41 -5.41 -2.07 12.76
C ASN A 41 -4.26 -2.72 11.96
N LEU A 42 -4.53 -3.59 10.99
CA LEU A 42 -3.51 -4.12 10.10
C LEU A 42 -3.00 -3.04 9.15
N LEU A 43 -3.90 -2.37 8.42
CA LEU A 43 -3.53 -1.30 7.49
C LEU A 43 -2.76 -0.19 8.20
N ARG A 44 -3.25 0.24 9.36
CA ARG A 44 -2.58 1.25 10.19
C ARG A 44 -1.16 0.83 10.55
N ARG A 45 -0.95 -0.40 11.06
CA ARG A 45 0.39 -0.88 11.42
C ARG A 45 1.35 -0.87 10.24
N PHE A 46 0.90 -1.32 9.06
CA PHE A 46 1.73 -1.30 7.85
C PHE A 46 2.10 0.12 7.43
N PHE A 47 1.13 1.04 7.49
CA PHE A 47 1.38 2.45 7.16
C PHE A 47 2.27 3.15 8.18
N ASP A 48 2.06 2.89 9.47
CA ASP A 48 2.92 3.39 10.54
C ASP A 48 4.37 2.91 10.33
N GLU A 49 4.57 1.65 9.94
CA GLU A 49 5.90 1.12 9.60
C GLU A 49 6.52 1.84 8.39
N LEU A 50 5.74 2.08 7.32
CA LEU A 50 6.20 2.86 6.16
C LEU A 50 6.59 4.29 6.57
N LYS A 51 5.79 4.96 7.40
CA LYS A 51 6.09 6.31 7.90
C LYS A 51 7.31 6.32 8.82
N GLN A 52 7.51 5.28 9.62
CA GLN A 52 8.73 5.14 10.41
C GLN A 52 9.95 4.99 9.52
N ILE A 53 9.88 4.18 8.45
CA ILE A 53 10.97 4.07 7.45
C ILE A 53 11.25 5.42 6.80
N GLU A 54 10.20 6.14 6.38
CA GLU A 54 10.30 7.49 5.79
C GLU A 54 10.99 8.48 6.73
N LEU A 55 10.72 8.43 8.03
CA LEU A 55 11.30 9.34 9.01
C LEU A 55 12.76 9.03 9.35
N THR A 56 13.16 7.77 9.31
CA THR A 56 14.43 7.33 9.92
C THR A 56 15.47 6.84 8.92
N SER A 57 15.07 6.46 7.71
CA SER A 57 15.99 5.84 6.73
C SER A 57 16.04 6.59 5.39
N ILE A 58 15.38 7.74 5.24
CA ILE A 58 15.34 8.48 3.96
C ILE A 58 16.71 8.98 3.48
N THR A 59 17.67 9.15 4.39
CA THR A 59 19.05 9.54 4.08
C THR A 59 19.99 8.35 3.88
N ASN A 60 19.50 7.12 4.03
CA ASN A 60 20.28 5.89 3.90
C ASN A 60 19.49 4.85 3.08
N ILE A 61 19.73 4.82 1.77
CA ILE A 61 18.99 3.97 0.83
C ILE A 61 19.17 2.48 1.12
N GLU A 62 20.35 2.05 1.57
CA GLU A 62 20.59 0.66 1.94
C GLU A 62 19.72 0.24 3.12
N GLU A 63 19.64 1.08 4.15
CA GLU A 63 18.78 0.84 5.30
C GLU A 63 17.29 0.86 4.93
N LEU A 64 16.87 1.86 4.14
CA LEU A 64 15.49 1.99 3.66
C LEU A 64 15.06 0.74 2.90
N THR A 65 15.85 0.32 1.91
CA THR A 65 15.54 -0.85 1.08
C THR A 65 15.57 -2.14 1.89
N THR A 66 16.52 -2.30 2.81
CA THR A 66 16.57 -3.44 3.74
C THR A 66 15.28 -3.55 4.56
N ARG A 67 14.83 -2.44 5.15
CA ARG A 67 13.60 -2.42 5.95
C ARG A 67 12.36 -2.69 5.13
N LEU A 68 12.27 -2.14 3.92
CA LEU A 68 11.20 -2.49 2.98
C LEU A 68 11.20 -3.99 2.67
N TRP A 69 12.35 -4.58 2.37
CA TRP A 69 12.43 -6.02 2.09
C TRP A 69 11.91 -6.90 3.25
N LEU A 70 12.07 -6.45 4.51
CA LEU A 70 11.54 -7.15 5.68
C LEU A 70 10.01 -7.08 5.81
N MET A 71 9.35 -6.11 5.17
CA MET A 71 7.88 -6.05 5.16
C MET A 71 7.24 -7.18 4.35
N VAL A 72 7.97 -7.75 3.36
CA VAL A 72 7.49 -8.88 2.55
C VAL A 72 7.25 -10.15 3.37
N PRO A 73 8.21 -10.68 4.14
CA PRO A 73 7.94 -11.81 5.02
C PRO A 73 6.93 -11.46 6.13
N ALA A 74 6.91 -10.22 6.63
CA ALA A 74 5.93 -9.78 7.64
C ALA A 74 4.48 -9.88 7.12
N VAL A 75 4.21 -9.44 5.88
CA VAL A 75 2.87 -9.57 5.29
C VAL A 75 2.53 -11.03 4.98
N LYS A 76 3.48 -11.84 4.51
CA LYS A 76 3.25 -13.28 4.28
C LYS A 76 2.89 -14.01 5.57
N TYR A 77 3.54 -13.67 6.68
CA TYR A 77 3.18 -14.18 8.00
C TYR A 77 1.76 -13.73 8.43
N ALA A 78 1.40 -12.48 8.17
CA ALA A 78 0.04 -11.99 8.44
C ALA A 78 -1.02 -12.74 7.61
N ILE A 79 -0.74 -13.04 6.34
CA ILE A 79 -1.61 -13.88 5.49
C ILE A 79 -1.73 -15.28 6.06
N GLY A 80 -0.61 -15.93 6.41
CA GLY A 80 -0.61 -17.27 7.00
C GLY A 80 -1.40 -17.39 8.31
N ARG A 81 -1.57 -16.28 9.04
CA ARG A 81 -2.43 -16.19 10.23
C ARG A 81 -3.87 -15.76 9.94
N ASN A 82 -4.28 -15.67 8.67
CA ASN A 82 -5.57 -15.12 8.25
C ASN A 82 -5.84 -13.70 8.74
N ALA A 83 -4.80 -12.94 9.06
CA ALA A 83 -4.91 -11.55 9.50
C ALA A 83 -4.95 -10.57 8.31
N ALA A 84 -4.43 -10.99 7.16
CA ALA A 84 -4.36 -10.22 5.92
C ALA A 84 -4.88 -11.04 4.72
N PRO A 85 -5.64 -10.45 3.79
CA PRO A 85 -6.03 -11.10 2.56
C PRO A 85 -4.83 -11.17 1.59
N GLU A 86 -4.82 -12.22 0.76
CA GLU A 86 -3.78 -12.40 -0.26
C GLU A 86 -3.65 -11.21 -1.21
N SER A 87 -4.79 -10.56 -1.54
CA SER A 87 -4.78 -9.38 -2.41
C SER A 87 -4.00 -8.20 -1.82
N PHE A 88 -4.03 -8.01 -0.50
CA PHE A 88 -3.20 -7.01 0.17
C PHE A 88 -1.74 -7.44 0.20
N GLY A 89 -1.49 -8.73 0.49
CA GLY A 89 -0.16 -9.30 0.44
C GLY A 89 0.51 -9.19 -0.93
N ALA A 90 -0.27 -9.28 -2.00
CA ALA A 90 0.21 -9.10 -3.36
C ALA A 90 0.64 -7.66 -3.64
N LEU A 91 -0.09 -6.65 -3.14
CA LEU A 91 0.30 -5.24 -3.26
C LEU A 91 1.67 -4.98 -2.63
N ILE A 92 1.88 -5.49 -1.40
CA ILE A 92 3.16 -5.38 -0.70
C ILE A 92 4.26 -6.19 -1.42
N SER A 93 4.02 -7.49 -1.64
CA SER A 93 5.04 -8.42 -2.14
C SER A 93 5.49 -8.12 -3.56
N LYS A 94 4.63 -7.50 -4.39
CA LYS A 94 4.97 -7.10 -5.75
C LYS A 94 5.41 -5.63 -5.84
N GLY A 95 4.89 -4.74 -4.97
CA GLY A 95 5.27 -3.33 -4.96
C GLY A 95 6.68 -3.08 -4.43
N ILE A 96 7.08 -3.75 -3.36
CA ILE A 96 8.40 -3.55 -2.72
C ILE A 96 9.57 -3.84 -3.68
N PRO A 97 9.58 -4.93 -4.47
CA PRO A 97 10.62 -5.15 -5.48
C PRO A 97 10.76 -4.00 -6.50
N ILE A 98 9.67 -3.30 -6.81
CA ILE A 98 9.69 -2.17 -7.76
C ILE A 98 10.24 -0.91 -7.11
N VAL A 99 9.87 -0.67 -5.84
CA VAL A 99 10.48 0.40 -5.04
C VAL A 99 11.99 0.18 -4.92
N CYS A 100 12.40 -1.02 -4.51
CA CYS A 100 13.80 -1.37 -4.27
C CYS A 100 14.61 -1.72 -5.54
N LYS A 101 14.05 -1.56 -6.74
CA LYS A 101 14.79 -1.86 -7.97
C LYS A 101 16.03 -0.94 -8.05
N PRO A 102 17.23 -1.47 -8.40
CA PRO A 102 18.44 -0.65 -8.49
C PRO A 102 18.26 0.59 -9.38
N GLY A 103 18.83 1.71 -8.95
CA GLY A 103 18.77 3.03 -9.58
C GLY A 103 19.62 4.01 -8.76
N ASP A 104 19.60 5.29 -9.12
CA ASP A 104 20.15 6.32 -8.23
C ASP A 104 19.25 6.50 -6.99
N ASP A 105 19.83 7.09 -5.94
CA ASP A 105 19.16 7.30 -4.66
C ASP A 105 17.86 8.11 -4.82
N GLU A 106 17.86 9.10 -5.72
CA GLU A 106 16.70 9.95 -5.98
C GLU A 106 15.54 9.15 -6.61
N GLU A 107 15.81 8.25 -7.56
CA GLU A 107 14.81 7.42 -8.21
C GLU A 107 14.21 6.40 -7.22
N VAL A 108 15.03 5.83 -6.33
CA VAL A 108 14.55 4.93 -5.26
C VAL A 108 13.67 5.69 -4.28
N LEU A 109 14.09 6.88 -3.85
CA LEU A 109 13.29 7.74 -2.97
C LEU A 109 11.97 8.16 -3.62
N LYS A 110 11.99 8.57 -4.90
CA LYS A 110 10.77 8.92 -5.65
C LYS A 110 9.78 7.74 -5.67
N ARG A 111 10.28 6.53 -5.96
CA ARG A 111 9.45 5.31 -5.97
C ARG A 111 8.91 4.98 -4.59
N PHE A 112 9.72 5.14 -3.55
CA PHE A 112 9.30 4.94 -2.17
C PHE A 112 8.21 5.94 -1.75
N THR A 113 8.42 7.24 -1.97
CA THR A 113 7.42 8.27 -1.67
C THR A 113 6.12 8.02 -2.44
N THR A 114 6.20 7.62 -3.71
CA THR A 114 5.02 7.25 -4.51
C THR A 114 4.28 6.06 -3.88
N PHE A 115 5.00 5.04 -3.43
CA PHE A 115 4.42 3.89 -2.75
C PHE A 115 3.74 4.25 -1.42
N VAL A 116 4.36 5.12 -0.61
CA VAL A 116 3.78 5.65 0.63
C VAL A 116 2.47 6.40 0.34
N ASN A 117 2.46 7.27 -0.68
CA ASN A 117 1.28 8.03 -1.08
C ASN A 117 0.14 7.13 -1.58
N ILE A 118 0.45 6.07 -2.35
CA ILE A 118 -0.53 5.05 -2.75
C ILE A 118 -1.16 4.38 -1.51
N PHE A 119 -0.33 4.03 -0.52
CA PHE A 119 -0.80 3.41 0.72
C PHE A 119 -1.68 4.35 1.55
N GLU A 120 -1.32 5.63 1.62
CA GLU A 120 -2.10 6.67 2.30
C GLU A 120 -3.49 6.82 1.67
N ALA A 121 -3.55 6.92 0.34
CA ALA A 121 -4.81 6.97 -0.40
C ALA A 121 -5.66 5.71 -0.18
N LEU A 122 -5.04 4.52 -0.18
CA LEU A 122 -5.73 3.26 0.10
C LEU A 122 -6.34 3.27 1.51
N MET A 123 -5.60 3.72 2.51
CA MET A 123 -6.11 3.84 3.88
C MET A 123 -7.28 4.82 3.99
N ALA A 124 -7.19 5.98 3.33
CA ALA A 124 -8.25 6.98 3.32
C ALA A 124 -9.54 6.41 2.72
N TYR A 125 -9.46 5.81 1.53
CA TYR A 125 -10.63 5.20 0.88
C TYR A 125 -11.17 3.99 1.64
N HIS A 126 -10.31 3.14 2.18
CA HIS A 126 -10.73 2.03 3.03
C HIS A 126 -11.52 2.54 4.23
N LYS A 127 -11.02 3.59 4.91
CA LYS A 127 -11.69 4.17 6.07
C LYS A 127 -13.04 4.80 5.70
N PHE A 128 -13.09 5.54 4.59
CA PHE A 128 -14.32 6.13 4.08
C PHE A 128 -15.39 5.06 3.80
N ASN A 129 -15.00 3.99 3.09
CA ASN A 129 -15.90 2.89 2.74
C ASN A 129 -16.38 2.10 3.97
N GLU A 130 -15.51 1.90 4.97
CA GLU A 130 -15.87 1.29 6.26
C GLU A 130 -16.99 2.09 6.95
N GLU A 131 -16.85 3.41 7.04
CA GLU A 131 -17.83 4.29 7.69
C GLU A 131 -19.13 4.42 6.91
N LEU A 132 -19.06 4.45 5.57
CA LEU A 132 -20.24 4.46 4.71
C LEU A 132 -21.10 3.20 4.91
N MET A 133 -20.46 2.03 5.00
CA MET A 133 -21.14 0.76 5.25
C MET A 133 -21.80 0.70 6.62
N LYS A 134 -21.14 1.24 7.66
CA LYS A 134 -21.76 1.35 9.00
C LYS A 134 -23.04 2.17 8.91
N LYS A 135 -23.00 3.36 8.29
CA LYS A 135 -24.17 4.23 8.12
C LYS A 135 -25.32 3.56 7.37
N MET A 136 -25.03 2.72 6.36
CA MET A 136 -26.06 1.99 5.61
C MET A 136 -26.68 0.83 6.40
N ARG A 137 -25.96 0.20 7.34
CA ARG A 137 -26.49 -0.88 8.19
C ARG A 137 -27.41 -0.40 9.32
N TYR A 138 -27.37 0.88 9.66
CA TYR A 138 -28.22 1.52 10.67
C TYR A 138 -29.39 2.32 10.08
N ARG A 139 -29.64 2.19 8.78
CA ARG A 139 -30.85 2.67 8.08
C ARG A 139 -31.75 1.48 7.75
#